data_AF-A0A7W1ZF90-F1
#
_entry.id   AF-A0A7W1ZF90-F1
#
_cell.length_a   1.000
_cell.length_b   1.000
_cell.length_c   1.000
_cell.angle_alpha   90.00
_cell.angle_beta   90.00
_cell.angle_gamma   90.00
#
_symmetry.space_group_name_H-M   'P 1'
#
loop_
_entity.id
_entity.type
_entity.pdbx_description
1 polymer ?
#
loop_
_entity_poly.entity_id
_entity_poly.type
_entity_poly.pdbx_seq_one_letter_code
_entity_poly.pdbx_strand_id
1 'polypeptide(L)' 'VGLFAESAGRAIVALPRGAEVRFTDLCSARHLPYVRIGVTEGSGDDAVLGVEGQFSISLGELREAWTATLPAAFD' A
#
# COMPACT_ATOMS: atom_id res chain seq x y z
N VAL A 1 -5.65 -13.85 2.84
CA VAL A 1 -5.39 -12.45 2.45
C VAL A 1 -5.73 -11.56 3.64
N GLY A 2 -4.93 -10.52 3.93
CA GLY A 2 -5.15 -9.60 5.06
C GLY A 2 -5.29 -8.15 4.60
N LEU A 3 -6.42 -7.80 3.95
CA LEU A 3 -6.64 -6.47 3.34
C LEU A 3 -7.15 -5.43 4.33
N PHE A 4 -8.07 -5.82 5.23
CA PHE A 4 -8.82 -4.87 6.06
C PHE A 4 -8.65 -5.11 7.57
N ALA A 5 -7.84 -6.11 7.95
CA ALA A 5 -7.58 -6.39 9.35
C ALA A 5 -6.62 -5.34 9.93
N GLU A 6 -7.01 -4.75 11.07
CA GLU A 6 -6.19 -3.81 11.81
C GLU A 6 -5.35 -4.53 12.87
N SER A 7 -4.09 -4.13 12.99
CA SER A 7 -3.17 -4.63 14.00
C SER A 7 -2.05 -3.61 14.24
N ALA A 8 -1.66 -3.41 15.50
CA ALA A 8 -0.56 -2.51 15.84
C ALA A 8 0.81 -3.04 15.37
N GLY A 9 1.79 -2.15 15.25
CA GLY A 9 3.18 -2.51 14.98
C GLY A 9 3.49 -2.90 13.53
N ARG A 10 2.64 -2.52 12.57
CA ARG A 10 2.88 -2.72 11.13
C ARG A 10 3.27 -1.41 10.45
N ALA A 11 4.18 -1.51 9.48
CA ALA A 11 4.58 -0.41 8.60
C ALA A 11 4.67 -0.89 7.15
N ILE A 12 4.36 0.00 6.21
CA ILE A 12 4.62 -0.19 4.77
C ILE A 12 5.84 0.65 4.42
N VAL A 13 6.80 0.06 3.70
CA VAL A 13 8.05 0.71 3.32
C VAL A 13 8.25 0.60 1.82
N ALA A 14 8.45 1.74 1.16
CA ALA A 14 8.90 1.80 -0.22
C ALA A 14 10.44 1.90 -0.26
N LEU A 15 11.07 1.11 -1.12
CA LEU A 15 12.53 1.05 -1.25
C LEU A 15 12.95 1.40 -2.68
N PRO A 16 14.10 2.09 -2.87
CA PRO A 16 14.68 2.24 -4.20
C PRO A 16 15.18 0.89 -4.72
N ARG A 17 15.34 0.80 -6.05
CA ARG A 17 15.89 -0.39 -6.70
C ARG A 17 17.24 -0.76 -6.10
N GLY A 18 17.43 -2.04 -5.77
CA GLY A 18 18.66 -2.59 -5.21
C GLY A 18 18.82 -2.46 -3.68
N ALA A 19 17.94 -1.73 -2.97
CA ALA A 19 18.05 -1.57 -1.51
C ALA A 19 17.37 -2.70 -0.70
N GLU A 20 16.63 -3.59 -1.35
CA GLU A 20 15.82 -4.63 -0.71
C GLU A 20 16.63 -5.60 0.15
N VAL A 21 17.75 -6.12 -0.37
CA VAL A 21 18.60 -7.07 0.37
C VAL A 21 19.12 -6.43 1.66
N ARG A 22 19.72 -5.24 1.55
CA ARG A 22 20.24 -4.51 2.72
C ARG A 22 19.15 -4.21 3.75
N PHE A 23 17.94 -3.86 3.32
CA PHE A 23 16.83 -3.57 4.23
C PHE A 23 16.35 -4.83 4.96
N THR A 24 16.16 -5.94 4.23
CA THR A 24 15.69 -7.21 4.78
C THR A 24 16.73 -7.87 5.70
N ASP A 25 18.02 -7.69 5.45
CA ASP A 25 19.11 -8.07 6.37
C ASP A 25 19.00 -7.33 7.71
N LEU A 26 18.71 -6.01 7.67
CA LEU A 26 18.53 -5.20 8.89
C LEU A 26 17.31 -5.63 9.71
N CYS A 27 16.22 -6.03 9.05
CA CYS A 27 15.03 -6.59 9.68
C CYS A 27 15.34 -7.95 10.33
N SER A 28 15.99 -8.83 9.59
CA SER A 28 16.37 -10.17 10.06
C SER A 28 17.28 -10.10 11.29
N ALA A 29 18.28 -9.23 11.28
CA ALA A 29 19.19 -9.01 12.41
C ALA A 29 18.48 -8.52 13.69
N ARG A 30 17.26 -8.01 13.58
CA ARG A 30 16.42 -7.52 14.69
C ARG A 30 15.20 -8.39 14.96
N HIS A 31 15.09 -9.55 14.31
CA HIS A 31 13.94 -10.44 14.40
C HIS A 31 12.61 -9.75 14.06
N LEU A 32 12.65 -8.80 13.11
CA LEU A 32 11.46 -8.12 12.61
C LEU A 32 10.90 -8.91 11.42
N PRO A 33 9.68 -9.47 11.50
CA PRO A 33 9.04 -10.13 10.36
C PRO A 33 8.79 -9.14 9.22
N TYR A 34 9.03 -9.59 7.99
CA TYR A 34 8.79 -8.78 6.80
C TYR A 34 8.21 -9.64 5.68
N VAL A 35 7.54 -8.98 4.74
CA VAL A 35 7.00 -9.60 3.53
C VAL A 35 7.04 -8.58 2.40
N ARG A 36 7.50 -9.01 1.22
CA ARG A 36 7.38 -8.23 -0.01
C ARG A 36 5.93 -8.31 -0.50
N ILE A 37 5.26 -7.16 -0.60
CA ILE A 37 3.84 -7.11 -0.99
C ILE A 37 3.61 -6.63 -2.43
N GLY A 38 4.62 -6.08 -3.10
CA GLY A 38 4.46 -5.60 -4.47
C GLY A 38 5.53 -4.60 -4.90
N VAL A 39 5.15 -3.77 -5.87
CA VAL A 39 5.96 -2.69 -6.44
C VAL A 39 5.10 -1.43 -6.57
N THR A 40 5.74 -0.27 -6.64
CA THR A 40 5.07 1.00 -6.93
C THR A 40 5.37 1.38 -8.36
N GLU A 41 4.33 1.55 -9.17
CA GLU A 41 4.41 1.92 -10.58
C GLU A 41 3.33 2.97 -10.90
N GLY A 42 3.60 3.84 -11.86
CA GLY A 42 2.68 4.89 -12.27
C GLY A 42 2.56 6.05 -11.27
N SER A 43 1.82 7.07 -11.69
CA SER A 43 1.50 8.28 -10.91
C SER A 43 0.28 8.97 -11.49
N GLY A 44 -0.42 9.77 -10.68
CA GLY A 44 -1.65 10.46 -11.12
C GLY A 44 -2.90 9.60 -10.98
N ASP A 45 -4.03 10.13 -11.44
CA ASP A 45 -5.35 9.51 -11.23
C ASP A 45 -5.55 8.23 -12.05
N ASP A 46 -4.86 8.12 -13.19
CA ASP A 46 -4.86 6.91 -14.05
C ASP A 46 -3.98 5.78 -13.49
N ALA A 47 -3.19 6.03 -12.44
CA ALA A 47 -2.42 4.97 -11.79
C ALA A 47 -3.38 3.97 -11.14
N VAL A 48 -2.98 2.70 -11.09
CA VAL A 48 -3.85 1.59 -10.69
C VAL A 48 -3.30 0.89 -9.45
N LEU A 49 -4.16 0.71 -8.45
CA LEU A 49 -3.95 -0.24 -7.36
C LEU A 49 -4.50 -1.60 -7.79
N GLY A 50 -3.59 -2.53 -8.10
CA GLY A 50 -3.91 -3.92 -8.39
C GLY A 50 -3.65 -4.83 -7.20
N VAL A 51 -4.65 -5.61 -6.80
CA VAL A 51 -4.49 -6.73 -5.85
C VAL A 51 -4.81 -8.02 -6.60
N GLU A 52 -3.78 -8.82 -6.84
CA GLU A 52 -3.88 -10.03 -7.67
C GLU A 52 -5.00 -10.96 -7.20
N GLY A 53 -5.87 -11.35 -8.15
CA GLY A 53 -7.02 -12.22 -7.89
C GLY A 53 -8.15 -11.59 -7.05
N GLN A 54 -8.09 -10.29 -6.74
CA GLN A 54 -9.13 -9.60 -5.95
C GLN A 54 -9.77 -8.46 -6.73
N PHE A 55 -9.02 -7.40 -7.04
CA PHE A 55 -9.53 -6.22 -7.74
C PHE A 55 -8.42 -5.38 -8.35
N SER A 56 -8.82 -4.47 -9.24
CA SER A 56 -8.00 -3.42 -9.81
C SER A 56 -8.81 -2.14 -9.80
N ILE A 57 -8.27 -1.07 -9.25
CA ILE A 57 -8.98 0.21 -9.09
C ILE A 57 -8.04 1.38 -9.39
N SER A 58 -8.53 2.44 -10.04
CA SER A 58 -7.72 3.63 -10.30
C SER A 58 -7.54 4.48 -9.04
N LEU A 59 -6.45 5.24 -8.97
CA LEU A 59 -6.23 6.17 -7.85
C LEU A 59 -7.24 7.33 -7.88
N GLY A 60 -7.73 7.71 -9.06
CA GLY A 60 -8.80 8.70 -9.20
C GLY A 60 -10.10 8.23 -8.52
N GLU A 61 -10.55 7.01 -8.83
CA GLU A 61 -11.76 6.42 -8.24
C GLU A 61 -11.61 6.26 -6.72
N LEU A 62 -10.46 5.76 -6.25
CA LEU A 62 -10.17 5.66 -4.81
C LEU A 62 -10.23 7.03 -4.11
N ARG A 63 -9.66 8.06 -4.74
CA ARG A 63 -9.63 9.41 -4.19
C ARG A 63 -11.03 9.99 -4.09
N GLU A 64 -11.84 9.84 -5.14
CA GLU A 64 -13.23 10.29 -5.14
C GLU A 64 -14.02 9.61 -4.01
N ALA A 65 -13.98 8.28 -3.94
CA ALA A 65 -14.67 7.51 -2.90
C ALA A 65 -14.24 7.90 -1.48
N TRP A 66 -12.94 8.15 -1.26
CA TRP A 66 -12.43 8.54 0.06
C TRP A 66 -12.76 9.99 0.45
N THR A 67 -12.78 10.92 -0.52
CA THR A 67 -12.96 12.36 -0.23
C THR A 67 -14.42 12.80 -0.22
N ALA A 68 -15.33 12.11 -0.92
CA ALA A 68 -16.71 12.55 -1.10
C ALA A 68 -17.59 12.42 0.17
N THR A 69 -17.23 11.54 1.11
CA THR A 69 -18.13 11.14 2.22
C THR A 69 -18.50 12.31 3.14
N LEU A 70 -17.52 13.11 3.56
CA LEU A 70 -17.78 14.22 4.48
C LEU A 70 -18.49 15.40 3.80
N PRO A 71 -18.05 15.89 2.62
CA PRO A 71 -18.77 16.93 1.89
C PRO A 71 -20.25 16.57 1.67
N ALA A 72 -20.54 15.34 1.20
CA ALA A 72 -21.91 14.90 0.96
C ALA A 72 -22.81 14.86 2.22
N ALA A 73 -22.21 14.79 3.41
CA ALA A 73 -22.95 14.75 4.67
C ALA A 73 -23.15 16.13 5.31
N PHE A 74 -22.37 17.14 4.92
CA PHE A 74 -22.28 18.42 5.63
C PHE A 74 -22.44 19.68 4.75
N ASP A 75 -22.41 19.55 3.42
CA ASP A 75 -22.70 20.60 2.43
C ASP A 75 -24.09 20.44 1.79
#